data_AF-A0AAJ8MZ32-F1
#
_entry.id   AF-A0AAJ8MZ32-F1
#
_cell.length_a   1.000
_cell.length_b   1.000
_cell.length_c   1.000
_cell.angle_alpha   90.00
_cell.angle_beta   90.00
_cell.angle_gamma   90.00
#
_symmetry.space_group_name_H-M   'P 1'
#
loop_
_entity.id
_entity.type
_entity.pdbx_description
1 polymer ?
#
loop_
_entity_poly.entity_id
_entity_poly.type
_entity_poly.pdbx_seq_one_letter_code
_entity_poly.pdbx_strand_id
1 'polypeptide(L)'
;MAAFAPQAHKFDDGGDQEMSFSEHNQSQELSEDQWRALAKIVRDVGPNLSPDDELGDLAAAEAAVNAKDAERTEVVDKLRDELRQLSRQHAQATAAAQRPSSHPSAAEHDAQVRSLEQQQYATGKQLNEEQAAVAKKEVELGRWKSEKDEVGKIEVGEGGWADGKIIRLKLFSEAGFSLVPPKDESSTAKILIRNDTKEDVHAVPIDNSRSKVYTANLIWSLASE
;
A
#
# COMPACT_ATOMS: atom_id res chain seq x y z
N MET A 1 -8.26 -25.61 -17.50
CA MET A 1 -9.44 -26.27 -18.08
C MET A 1 -9.00 -27.07 -19.30
N ALA A 2 -8.64 -28.33 -19.10
CA ALA A 2 -8.37 -29.27 -20.18
C ALA A 2 -9.60 -30.16 -20.32
N ALA A 3 -10.28 -30.06 -21.46
CA ALA A 3 -11.47 -30.83 -21.77
C ALA A 3 -11.07 -32.27 -22.11
N PHE A 4 -11.54 -33.23 -21.30
CA PHE A 4 -11.49 -34.65 -21.63
C PHE A 4 -12.58 -34.92 -22.68
N ALA A 5 -12.16 -35.19 -23.91
CA ALA A 5 -13.04 -35.65 -24.97
C ALA A 5 -13.47 -37.11 -24.70
N PRO A 6 -14.74 -37.49 -24.93
CA PRO A 6 -15.16 -38.88 -24.82
C PRO A 6 -14.68 -39.65 -26.07
N GLN A 7 -13.85 -40.67 -25.87
CA GLN A 7 -13.57 -41.63 -26.93
C GLN A 7 -14.82 -42.48 -27.18
N ALA A 8 -15.44 -42.26 -28.34
CA ALA A 8 -16.47 -43.14 -28.87
C ALA A 8 -15.82 -44.49 -29.22
N HIS A 9 -16.17 -45.53 -28.45
CA HIS A 9 -15.90 -46.91 -28.85
C HIS A 9 -16.67 -47.18 -30.14
N LYS A 10 -15.95 -47.32 -31.24
CA LYS A 10 -16.46 -47.94 -32.46
C LYS A 10 -16.80 -49.38 -32.11
N PHE A 11 -18.09 -49.70 -32.08
CA PHE A 11 -18.56 -51.07 -32.23
C PHE A 11 -18.07 -51.54 -33.61
N ASP A 12 -17.18 -52.53 -33.58
CA ASP A 12 -16.76 -53.26 -34.76
C ASP A 12 -17.95 -54.10 -35.20
N ASP A 13 -18.54 -53.71 -36.33
CA ASP A 13 -19.62 -54.40 -37.03
C ASP A 13 -19.02 -55.66 -37.65
N GLY A 14 -18.81 -56.66 -36.78
CA GLY A 14 -18.41 -58.01 -37.16
C GLY A 14 -19.55 -58.62 -37.97
N GLY A 15 -19.41 -58.52 -39.28
CA GLY A 15 -20.41 -58.97 -40.25
C GLY A 15 -20.93 -60.36 -39.94
N ASP A 16 -22.26 -60.48 -40.07
CA ASP A 16 -23.00 -61.72 -40.14
C ASP A 16 -22.39 -62.66 -41.19
N GLN A 17 -21.44 -63.49 -40.76
CA GLN A 17 -21.17 -64.76 -41.43
C GLN A 17 -22.32 -65.68 -41.03
N GLU A 18 -23.36 -65.67 -41.87
CA GLU A 18 -24.29 -66.80 -42.00
C GLU A 18 -23.44 -68.05 -42.32
N MET A 19 -22.97 -68.72 -41.27
CA MET A 19 -22.41 -70.05 -41.33
C MET A 19 -23.55 -71.01 -41.66
N SER A 20 -23.84 -71.11 -42.96
CA SER A 20 -24.58 -72.20 -43.56
C SER A 20 -23.92 -73.51 -43.14
N PHE A 21 -24.47 -74.16 -42.10
CA PHE A 21 -24.21 -75.56 -41.80
C PHE A 21 -24.71 -76.39 -42.98
N SER A 22 -23.85 -76.57 -43.98
CA SER A 22 -23.98 -77.70 -44.87
C SER A 22 -23.76 -78.95 -44.02
N GLU A 23 -24.84 -79.62 -43.62
CA GLU A 23 -24.83 -81.00 -43.15
C GLU A 23 -24.23 -81.88 -44.26
N HIS A 24 -22.90 -81.91 -44.33
CA HIS A 24 -22.19 -83.06 -44.87
C HIS A 24 -22.39 -84.18 -43.84
N ASN A 25 -23.53 -84.85 -43.94
CA ASN A 25 -23.75 -86.16 -43.34
C ASN A 25 -22.86 -87.18 -44.05
N GLN A 26 -21.55 -87.05 -43.84
CA GLN A 26 -20.61 -88.14 -44.07
C GLN A 26 -20.77 -89.08 -42.90
N SER A 27 -21.65 -90.07 -43.07
CA SER A 27 -21.64 -91.28 -42.27
C SER A 27 -20.34 -92.04 -42.58
N GLN A 28 -19.20 -91.53 -42.08
CA GLN A 28 -18.00 -92.34 -41.93
C GLN A 28 -18.34 -93.39 -40.87
N GLU A 29 -18.68 -94.59 -41.31
CA GLU A 29 -18.69 -95.76 -40.45
C GLU A 29 -17.26 -95.92 -39.88
N LEU A 30 -17.06 -95.39 -38.68
CA LEU A 30 -15.81 -95.57 -37.92
C LEU A 30 -15.52 -97.06 -37.87
N SER A 31 -14.27 -97.45 -38.18
CA SER A 31 -13.89 -98.86 -38.11
C SER A 31 -14.09 -99.38 -36.68
N GLU A 32 -14.38 -100.67 -36.52
CA GLU A 32 -14.62 -101.27 -35.20
C GLU A 32 -13.44 -101.01 -34.23
N ASP A 33 -12.22 -100.92 -34.77
CA ASP A 33 -11.01 -100.57 -34.02
C ASP A 33 -10.98 -99.10 -33.57
N GLN A 34 -11.50 -98.17 -34.38
CA GLN A 34 -11.65 -96.76 -34.01
C GLN A 34 -12.70 -96.59 -32.91
N TRP A 35 -13.81 -97.33 -32.98
CA TRP A 35 -14.81 -97.36 -31.91
C TRP A 35 -14.24 -97.92 -30.60
N ARG A 36 -13.42 -98.97 -30.66
CA ARG A 36 -12.74 -99.53 -29.47
C ARG A 36 -11.71 -98.56 -28.88
N ALA A 37 -10.97 -97.84 -29.72
CA ALA A 37 -10.04 -96.81 -29.28
C ALA A 37 -10.76 -95.63 -28.62
N LEU A 38 -11.85 -95.15 -29.22
CA LEU A 38 -12.67 -94.08 -28.66
C LEU A 38 -13.33 -94.52 -27.34
N ALA A 39 -13.90 -95.72 -27.29
CA ALA A 39 -14.49 -96.28 -26.08
C ALA A 39 -13.45 -96.47 -24.96
N LYS A 40 -12.20 -96.79 -25.31
CA LYS A 40 -11.10 -96.82 -24.33
C LYS A 40 -10.82 -95.42 -23.78
N ILE A 41 -10.72 -94.40 -24.63
CA ILE A 41 -10.51 -93.01 -24.19
C ILE A 41 -11.66 -92.52 -23.32
N VAL A 42 -12.91 -92.73 -23.73
CA VAL A 42 -14.10 -92.32 -22.96
C VAL A 42 -14.15 -93.01 -21.60
N ARG A 43 -13.78 -94.29 -21.54
CA ARG A 43 -13.69 -95.04 -20.28
C ARG A 43 -12.52 -94.58 -19.39
N ASP A 44 -11.40 -94.19 -19.99
CA ASP A 44 -10.20 -93.75 -19.26
C ASP A 44 -10.37 -92.29 -18.76
N VAL A 45 -11.12 -91.45 -19.47
CA VAL A 45 -11.34 -90.02 -19.17
C VAL A 45 -12.64 -89.78 -18.39
N GLY A 46 -13.67 -90.61 -18.58
CA GLY A 46 -14.98 -90.45 -17.93
C GLY A 46 -14.94 -90.34 -16.40
N PRO A 47 -14.11 -91.12 -15.68
CA PRO A 47 -13.94 -90.98 -14.23
C PRO A 47 -13.20 -89.71 -13.79
N ASN A 48 -12.45 -89.06 -14.69
CA ASN A 48 -11.71 -87.84 -14.40
C ASN A 48 -12.54 -86.57 -14.68
N LEU A 49 -13.66 -86.70 -15.41
CA LEU A 49 -14.61 -85.62 -15.65
C LEU A 49 -15.79 -85.82 -14.71
N SER A 50 -15.72 -85.18 -13.55
CA SER A 50 -16.80 -85.13 -12.56
C SER A 50 -17.56 -83.82 -12.72
N PRO A 51 -18.76 -83.83 -13.34
CA PRO A 51 -19.53 -82.61 -13.57
C PRO A 51 -19.91 -81.91 -12.27
N ASP A 52 -20.08 -82.67 -11.19
CA ASP A 52 -20.42 -82.14 -9.87
C ASP A 52 -19.24 -81.34 -9.26
N ASP A 53 -18.00 -81.80 -9.48
CA ASP A 53 -16.80 -81.08 -9.03
C ASP A 53 -16.58 -79.80 -9.86
N GLU A 54 -16.73 -79.89 -11.19
CA GLU A 54 -16.61 -78.72 -12.09
C GLU A 54 -17.69 -77.66 -11.81
N LEU A 55 -18.93 -78.08 -11.52
CA LEU A 55 -20.01 -77.18 -11.12
C LEU A 55 -19.72 -76.53 -9.76
N GLY A 56 -19.10 -77.28 -8.83
CA GLY A 56 -18.63 -76.77 -7.55
C GLY A 56 -17.55 -75.70 -7.69
N ASP A 57 -16.57 -75.93 -8.55
CA ASP A 57 -15.51 -74.98 -8.87
C ASP A 57 -16.05 -73.71 -9.56
N LEU A 58 -17.02 -73.87 -10.48
CA LEU A 58 -17.70 -72.75 -11.11
C LEU A 58 -18.50 -71.92 -10.09
N ALA A 59 -19.25 -72.57 -9.19
CA ALA A 59 -19.98 -71.88 -8.13
C ALA A 59 -19.03 -71.16 -7.15
N ALA A 60 -17.88 -71.75 -6.84
CA ALA A 60 -16.84 -71.12 -6.02
C ALA A 60 -16.21 -69.92 -6.74
N ALA A 61 -15.95 -70.02 -8.04
CA ALA A 61 -15.44 -68.92 -8.85
C ALA A 61 -16.45 -67.77 -8.94
N GLU A 62 -17.74 -68.06 -9.16
CA GLU A 62 -18.81 -67.07 -9.19
C GLU A 62 -18.92 -66.36 -7.83
N ALA A 63 -18.90 -67.12 -6.73
CA ALA A 63 -18.91 -66.55 -5.38
C ALA A 63 -17.69 -65.65 -5.12
N ALA A 64 -16.50 -66.03 -5.59
CA ALA A 64 -15.29 -65.22 -5.46
C ALA A 64 -15.36 -63.93 -6.28
N VAL A 65 -15.92 -63.97 -7.50
CA VAL A 65 -16.13 -62.79 -8.34
C VAL A 65 -17.15 -61.85 -7.68
N ASN A 66 -18.29 -62.37 -7.24
CA ASN A 66 -19.32 -61.60 -6.54
C ASN A 66 -18.77 -60.93 -5.27
N ALA A 67 -17.94 -61.65 -4.50
CA ALA A 67 -17.27 -61.08 -3.33
C ALA A 67 -16.31 -59.94 -3.70
N LYS A 68 -15.56 -60.08 -4.80
CA LYS A 68 -14.64 -59.04 -5.28
C LYS A 68 -15.37 -57.82 -5.84
N ASP A 69 -16.49 -58.01 -6.51
CA ASP A 69 -17.29 -56.90 -7.03
C ASP A 69 -18.01 -56.15 -5.91
N ALA A 70 -18.43 -56.84 -4.85
CA ALA A 70 -18.93 -56.20 -3.63
C ALA A 70 -17.83 -55.34 -2.96
N GLU A 71 -16.62 -55.88 -2.79
CA GLU A 71 -15.48 -55.13 -2.23
C GLU A 71 -15.15 -53.90 -3.08
N ARG A 72 -15.08 -54.05 -4.41
CA ARG A 72 -14.85 -52.93 -5.34
C ARG A 72 -15.92 -51.87 -5.24
N THR A 73 -17.18 -52.27 -5.14
CA THR A 73 -18.31 -51.33 -5.02
C THR A 73 -18.20 -50.54 -3.72
N GLU A 74 -17.89 -51.21 -2.61
CA GLU A 74 -17.70 -50.54 -1.31
C GLU A 74 -16.53 -49.55 -1.34
N VAL A 75 -15.40 -49.90 -1.98
CA VAL A 75 -14.25 -49.01 -2.15
C VAL A 75 -14.61 -47.80 -3.01
N VAL A 76 -15.31 -48.01 -4.13
CA VAL A 76 -15.75 -46.93 -5.02
C VAL A 76 -16.70 -45.97 -4.30
N ASP A 77 -17.62 -46.50 -3.51
CA ASP A 77 -18.57 -45.68 -2.76
C ASP A 77 -17.88 -44.88 -1.65
N LYS A 78 -16.92 -45.48 -0.93
CA LYS A 78 -16.06 -44.75 0.03
C LYS A 78 -15.31 -43.60 -0.66
N LEU A 79 -14.66 -43.87 -1.79
CA LEU A 79 -13.93 -42.85 -2.54
C LEU A 79 -14.85 -41.74 -3.07
N ARG A 80 -16.08 -42.07 -3.47
CA ARG A 80 -17.09 -41.07 -3.90
C ARG A 80 -17.51 -40.16 -2.74
N ASP A 81 -17.69 -40.73 -1.56
CA ASP A 81 -18.07 -39.95 -0.37
C ASP A 81 -16.92 -39.08 0.13
N GLU A 82 -15.69 -39.60 0.12
CA GLU A 82 -14.48 -38.81 0.37
C GLU A 82 -14.35 -37.65 -0.62
N LEU A 83 -14.54 -37.91 -1.92
CA LEU A 83 -14.49 -36.89 -2.96
C LEU A 83 -15.57 -35.82 -2.74
N ARG A 84 -16.79 -36.21 -2.36
CA ARG A 84 -17.87 -35.27 -2.03
C ARG A 84 -17.51 -34.41 -0.81
N GLN A 85 -16.93 -35.02 0.22
CA GLN A 85 -16.50 -34.30 1.41
C GLN A 85 -15.38 -33.30 1.08
N LEU A 86 -14.36 -33.74 0.35
CA LEU A 86 -13.24 -32.90 -0.05
C LEU A 86 -13.69 -31.76 -0.98
N SER A 87 -14.63 -32.03 -1.88
CA SER A 87 -15.23 -31.01 -2.74
C SER A 87 -15.99 -29.94 -1.93
N ARG A 88 -16.71 -30.33 -0.88
CA ARG A 88 -17.38 -29.38 0.03
C ARG A 88 -16.38 -28.55 0.80
N GLN A 89 -15.33 -29.18 1.34
CA GLN A 89 -14.25 -28.48 2.05
C GLN A 89 -13.53 -27.49 1.12
N HIS A 90 -13.24 -27.89 -0.11
CA HIS A 90 -12.63 -27.01 -1.11
C HIS A 90 -13.54 -25.83 -1.45
N ALA A 91 -14.84 -26.04 -1.62
CA ALA A 91 -15.79 -24.95 -1.87
C ALA A 91 -15.85 -23.97 -0.69
N GLN A 92 -15.86 -24.49 0.55
CA GLN A 92 -15.81 -23.66 1.76
C GLN A 92 -14.49 -22.88 1.88
N ALA A 93 -13.36 -23.54 1.64
CA ALA A 93 -12.04 -22.90 1.65
C ALA A 93 -11.91 -21.84 0.56
N THR A 94 -12.47 -22.08 -0.63
CA THR A 94 -12.49 -21.11 -1.73
C THR A 94 -13.34 -19.90 -1.36
N ALA A 95 -14.53 -20.11 -0.77
CA ALA A 95 -15.38 -19.02 -0.31
C ALA A 95 -14.75 -18.23 0.84
N ALA A 96 -14.02 -18.89 1.75
CA ALA A 96 -13.28 -18.25 2.84
C ALA A 96 -12.01 -17.51 2.37
N ALA A 97 -11.35 -18.01 1.32
CA ALA A 97 -10.17 -17.38 0.73
C ALA A 97 -10.52 -16.17 -0.13
N GLN A 98 -11.77 -16.07 -0.59
CA GLN A 98 -12.26 -14.86 -1.23
C GLN A 98 -12.43 -13.76 -0.18
N ARG A 99 -11.97 -12.55 -0.53
CA ARG A 99 -12.09 -11.39 0.34
C ARG A 99 -13.59 -11.11 0.58
N PRO A 100 -14.07 -11.05 1.84
CA PRO A 100 -15.49 -10.83 2.12
C PRO A 100 -15.95 -9.50 1.53
N SER A 101 -17.19 -9.46 1.04
CA SER A 101 -17.77 -8.27 0.38
C SER A 101 -17.93 -7.05 1.31
N SER A 102 -17.73 -7.22 2.61
CA SER A 102 -17.68 -6.13 3.59
C SER A 102 -16.36 -5.37 3.58
N HIS A 103 -15.32 -5.92 2.96
CA HIS A 103 -14.00 -5.30 2.88
C HIS A 103 -13.81 -4.67 1.50
N PRO A 104 -13.03 -3.57 1.42
CA PRO A 104 -12.74 -2.92 0.15
C PRO A 104 -12.16 -3.92 -0.86
N SER A 105 -12.53 -3.74 -2.13
CA SER A 105 -11.91 -4.49 -3.22
C SER A 105 -10.39 -4.30 -3.22
N ALA A 106 -9.65 -5.20 -3.87
CA ALA A 106 -8.19 -5.08 -3.95
C ALA A 106 -7.76 -3.70 -4.50
N ALA A 107 -8.44 -3.21 -5.54
CA ALA A 107 -8.18 -1.91 -6.12
C ALA A 107 -8.47 -0.74 -5.15
N GLU A 108 -9.59 -0.80 -4.42
CA GLU A 108 -9.95 0.23 -3.43
C GLU A 108 -8.97 0.24 -2.25
N HIS A 109 -8.58 -0.93 -1.77
CA HIS A 109 -7.56 -1.06 -0.73
C HIS A 109 -6.22 -0.47 -1.19
N ASP A 110 -5.77 -0.79 -2.39
CA ASP A 110 -4.51 -0.26 -2.92
C ASP A 110 -4.57 1.26 -3.14
N ALA A 111 -5.73 1.78 -3.57
CA ALA A 111 -5.96 3.22 -3.65
C ALA A 111 -5.91 3.88 -2.26
N GLN A 112 -6.51 3.25 -1.25
CA GLN A 112 -6.48 3.72 0.13
C GLN A 112 -5.05 3.72 0.70
N VAL A 113 -4.28 2.66 0.48
CA VAL A 113 -2.88 2.58 0.89
C VAL A 113 -2.07 3.70 0.26
N ARG A 114 -2.17 3.91 -1.06
CA ARG A 114 -1.47 5.02 -1.73
C ARG A 114 -1.90 6.39 -1.21
N SER A 115 -3.19 6.57 -0.91
CA SER A 115 -3.68 7.82 -0.31
C SER A 115 -3.07 8.04 1.08
N LEU A 116 -2.97 7.00 1.90
CA LEU A 116 -2.36 7.09 3.23
C LEU A 116 -0.85 7.36 3.15
N GLU A 117 -0.14 6.73 2.22
CA GLU A 117 1.29 7.00 1.97
C GLU A 117 1.53 8.46 1.55
N GLN A 118 0.68 8.99 0.67
CA GLN A 118 0.74 10.41 0.27
C GLN A 118 0.48 11.34 1.46
N GLN A 119 -0.50 11.02 2.30
CA GLN A 119 -0.79 11.79 3.52
C GLN A 119 0.38 11.73 4.51
N GLN A 120 1.00 10.56 4.69
CA GLN A 120 2.16 10.39 5.56
C GLN A 120 3.35 11.22 5.07
N TYR A 121 3.62 11.20 3.76
CA TYR A 121 4.69 12.02 3.18
C TYR A 121 4.40 13.51 3.34
N ALA A 122 3.16 13.95 3.06
CA ALA A 122 2.76 15.35 3.19
C ALA A 122 2.88 15.87 4.63
N THR A 123 2.39 15.08 5.60
CA THR A 123 2.47 15.41 7.03
C THR A 123 3.91 15.41 7.53
N GLY A 124 4.74 14.45 7.12
CA GLY A 124 6.17 14.44 7.44
C GLY A 124 6.91 15.66 6.88
N LYS A 125 6.59 16.08 5.65
CA LYS A 125 7.15 17.29 5.05
C LYS A 125 6.72 18.54 5.82
N GLN A 126 5.43 18.69 6.11
CA GLN A 126 4.90 19.82 6.86
C GLN A 126 5.53 19.91 8.26
N LEU A 127 5.70 18.77 8.94
CA LEU A 127 6.37 18.73 10.24
C LEU A 127 7.80 19.26 10.16
N ASN A 128 8.56 18.87 9.14
CA ASN A 128 9.93 19.36 8.95
C ASN A 128 9.97 20.86 8.66
N GLU A 129 9.03 21.38 7.87
CA GLU A 129 8.91 22.82 7.57
C GLU A 129 8.58 23.62 8.84
N GLU A 130 7.64 23.15 9.66
CA GLU A 130 7.29 23.77 10.94
C GLU A 130 8.44 23.72 11.94
N GLN A 131 9.18 22.60 12.02
CA GLN A 131 10.37 22.50 12.87
C GLN A 131 11.45 23.51 12.45
N ALA A 132 11.68 23.69 11.15
CA ALA A 132 12.60 24.71 10.65
C ALA A 132 12.12 26.13 10.97
N ALA A 133 10.81 26.38 10.87
CA ALA A 133 10.21 27.67 11.24
C ALA A 133 10.37 27.97 12.74
N VAL A 134 10.13 26.97 13.60
CA VAL A 134 10.33 27.07 15.06
C VAL A 134 11.79 27.36 15.37
N ALA A 135 12.74 26.62 14.79
CA ALA A 135 14.17 26.85 15.01
C ALA A 135 14.59 28.29 14.63
N LYS A 136 14.07 28.82 13.51
CA LYS A 136 14.29 30.22 13.12
C LYS A 136 13.73 31.20 14.17
N LYS A 137 12.52 30.93 14.67
CA LYS A 137 11.88 31.77 15.69
C LYS A 137 12.59 31.73 17.03
N GLU A 138 13.13 30.58 17.42
CA GLU A 138 13.95 30.45 18.63
C GLU A 138 15.24 31.28 18.54
N VAL A 139 15.88 31.30 17.37
CA VAL A 139 17.06 32.16 17.12
C VAL A 139 16.68 33.65 17.20
N GLU A 140 15.59 34.06 16.55
CA GLU A 140 15.08 35.44 16.64
C GLU A 140 14.79 35.83 18.09
N LEU A 141 14.10 34.96 18.84
CA LEU A 141 13.78 35.16 20.25
C LEU A 141 15.04 35.29 21.12
N GLY A 142 16.06 34.47 20.86
CA GLY A 142 17.37 34.57 21.51
C GLY A 142 18.03 35.93 21.27
N ARG A 143 17.96 36.45 20.04
CA ARG A 143 18.46 37.80 19.70
C ARG A 143 17.72 38.89 20.48
N TRP A 144 16.39 38.88 20.47
CA TRP A 144 15.58 39.88 21.19
C TRP A 144 15.81 39.83 22.71
N LYS A 145 16.02 38.64 23.28
CA LYS A 145 16.40 38.50 24.70
C LYS A 145 17.75 39.15 24.98
N SER A 146 18.75 38.90 24.14
CA SER A 146 20.07 39.52 24.29
C SER A 146 20.00 41.05 24.20
N GLU A 147 19.24 41.59 23.24
CA GLU A 147 19.05 43.04 23.07
C GLU A 147 18.30 43.66 24.25
N LYS A 148 17.26 42.98 24.75
CA LYS A 148 16.56 43.39 25.97
C LYS A 148 17.50 43.43 27.17
N ASP A 149 18.34 42.42 27.34
CA ASP A 149 19.30 42.37 28.44
C ASP A 149 20.37 43.47 28.31
N GLU A 150 20.78 43.82 27.09
CA GLU A 150 21.68 44.94 26.81
C GLU A 150 21.06 46.29 27.17
N VAL A 151 19.80 46.53 26.78
CA VAL A 151 19.06 47.73 27.20
C VAL A 151 18.87 47.78 28.71
N GLY A 152 18.60 46.64 29.35
CA GLY A 152 18.46 46.54 30.81
C GLY A 152 19.73 46.88 31.59
N LYS A 153 20.92 46.69 30.98
CA LYS A 153 22.21 47.09 31.57
C LYS A 153 22.49 48.59 31.46
N ILE A 154 21.71 49.33 30.66
CA ILE A 154 21.81 50.78 30.60
C ILE A 154 21.16 51.32 31.88
N GLU A 155 21.97 51.51 32.92
CA GLU A 155 21.57 52.20 34.15
C GLU A 155 21.25 53.67 33.85
N VAL A 156 19.98 53.98 33.65
CA VAL A 156 19.49 55.35 33.63
C VAL A 156 19.39 55.82 35.07
N GLY A 157 20.48 56.36 35.64
CA GLY A 157 20.36 56.97 36.97
C GLY A 157 21.62 57.36 37.73
N GLU A 158 22.79 56.78 37.45
CA GLU A 158 23.94 56.98 38.36
C GLU A 158 25.08 57.75 37.67
N GLY A 159 24.99 59.09 37.70
CA GLY A 159 26.19 59.92 37.48
C GLY A 159 26.07 61.21 36.66
N GLY A 160 24.90 61.66 36.20
CA GLY A 160 24.82 62.96 35.49
C GLY A 160 23.52 63.32 34.76
N TRP A 161 22.52 62.44 34.76
CA TRP A 161 21.25 62.66 34.06
C TRP A 161 20.23 63.49 34.85
N ALA A 162 20.63 64.13 35.96
CA ALA A 162 19.73 64.91 36.80
C ALA A 162 19.33 66.28 36.19
N ASP A 163 20.07 66.79 35.21
CA ASP A 163 19.66 68.00 34.50
C ASP A 163 18.71 67.61 33.36
N GLY A 164 17.40 67.85 33.54
CA GLY A 164 16.39 67.62 32.50
C GLY A 164 16.68 68.37 31.18
N LYS A 165 17.64 69.29 31.17
CA LYS A 165 18.20 69.86 29.94
C LYS A 165 19.01 68.85 29.13
N ILE A 166 19.85 68.02 29.76
CA ILE A 166 20.67 66.99 29.09
C ILE A 166 19.77 65.93 28.45
N ILE A 167 18.72 65.50 29.16
CA ILE A 167 17.73 64.56 28.64
C ILE A 167 17.06 65.12 27.38
N ARG A 168 16.59 66.38 27.44
CA ARG A 168 15.97 67.04 26.29
C ARG A 168 16.96 67.21 25.12
N LEU A 169 18.21 67.59 25.41
CA LEU A 169 19.27 67.70 24.41
C LEU A 169 19.54 66.36 23.71
N LYS A 170 19.61 65.27 24.48
CA LYS A 170 19.83 63.94 23.91
C LYS A 170 18.62 63.47 23.09
N LEU A 171 17.41 63.69 23.59
CA LEU A 171 16.18 63.37 22.85
C LEU A 171 16.12 64.12 21.50
N PHE A 172 16.47 65.41 21.49
CA PHE A 172 16.55 66.17 20.24
C PHE A 172 17.68 65.67 19.33
N SER A 173 18.82 65.28 19.88
CA SER A 173 19.92 64.69 19.10
C SER A 173 19.54 63.34 18.46
N GLU A 174 18.82 62.48 19.20
CA GLU A 174 18.35 61.18 18.70
C GLU A 174 17.23 61.34 17.68
N ALA A 175 16.39 62.36 17.83
CA ALA A 175 15.39 62.75 16.83
C ALA A 175 15.99 63.43 15.58
N GLY A 176 17.33 63.50 15.45
CA GLY A 176 18.01 63.99 14.27
C GLY A 176 18.32 65.48 14.26
N PHE A 177 18.10 66.22 15.36
CA PHE A 177 18.40 67.64 15.46
C PHE A 177 19.80 67.88 16.04
N SER A 178 20.67 68.55 15.30
CA SER A 178 22.03 68.90 15.74
C SER A 178 22.26 70.41 15.65
N LEU A 179 22.74 71.02 16.73
CA LEU A 179 23.09 72.43 16.75
C LEU A 179 24.55 72.61 16.34
N VAL A 180 24.80 73.34 15.26
CA VAL A 180 26.13 73.74 14.82
C VAL A 180 26.41 75.14 15.35
N PRO A 181 27.34 75.30 16.30
CA PRO A 181 27.71 76.61 16.80
C PRO A 181 28.38 77.44 15.70
N PRO A 182 28.32 78.78 15.79
CA PRO A 182 28.98 79.66 14.84
C PRO A 182 30.50 79.47 14.91
N LYS A 183 31.16 79.40 13.75
CA LYS A 183 32.62 79.20 13.67
C LYS A 183 33.39 80.52 13.82
N ASP A 184 32.76 81.63 13.40
CA ASP A 184 33.30 82.99 13.42
C ASP A 184 32.24 83.99 13.94
N GLU A 185 32.65 85.15 14.46
CA GLU A 185 31.76 86.21 14.98
C GLU A 185 30.70 86.72 13.98
N SER A 186 30.92 86.51 12.68
CA SER A 186 29.98 86.90 11.61
C SER A 186 28.99 85.80 11.20
N SER A 187 29.15 84.57 11.70
CA SER A 187 28.31 83.44 11.32
C SER A 187 27.16 83.25 12.31
N THR A 188 25.94 83.02 11.82
CA THR A 188 24.80 82.66 12.67
C THR A 188 24.83 81.17 13.00
N ALA A 189 24.42 80.79 14.21
CA ALA A 189 24.24 79.39 14.57
C ALA A 189 23.28 78.70 13.57
N LYS A 190 23.50 77.42 13.26
CA LYS A 190 22.65 76.66 12.33
C LYS A 190 22.18 75.38 13.01
N ILE A 191 20.95 74.95 12.70
CA ILE A 191 20.43 73.64 13.09
C ILE A 191 20.51 72.73 11.87
N LEU A 192 21.13 71.57 12.04
CA LEU A 192 21.05 70.47 11.10
C LEU A 192 19.91 69.57 11.51
N ILE A 193 19.08 69.19 10.55
CA ILE A 193 17.94 68.29 10.72
C ILE A 193 18.20 67.10 9.81
N ARG A 194 18.37 65.91 10.40
CA ARG A 194 18.53 64.64 9.69
C ARG A 194 17.19 63.91 9.65
N ASN A 195 16.69 63.60 8.45
CA ASN A 195 15.48 62.80 8.30
C ASN A 195 15.87 61.36 7.93
N ASP A 196 15.72 60.45 8.89
CA ASP A 196 16.08 59.04 8.71
C ASP A 196 15.14 58.31 7.74
N THR A 197 13.97 58.88 7.41
CA THR A 197 13.01 58.31 6.45
C THR A 197 13.39 58.62 5.00
N LYS A 198 13.95 59.81 4.74
CA LYS A 198 14.32 60.30 3.40
C LYS A 198 15.83 60.29 3.12
N GLU A 199 16.64 59.99 4.13
CA GLU A 199 18.10 60.03 4.07
C GLU A 199 18.67 61.41 3.66
N ASP A 200 17.98 62.51 4.00
CA ASP A 200 18.41 63.88 3.73
C ASP A 200 18.79 64.68 4.99
N VAL A 201 19.55 65.77 4.77
CA VAL A 201 20.03 66.66 5.83
C VAL A 201 19.77 68.11 5.45
N HIS A 202 18.96 68.80 6.23
CA HIS A 202 18.65 70.21 6.03
C HIS A 202 19.39 71.10 7.04
N ALA A 203 19.91 72.23 6.58
CA ALA A 203 20.57 73.23 7.42
C ALA A 203 19.72 74.50 7.51
N VAL A 204 19.22 74.81 8.71
CA VAL A 204 18.40 76.00 8.97
C VAL A 204 19.20 77.01 9.81
N PRO A 205 19.46 78.23 9.30
CA PRO A 205 20.11 79.27 10.10
C PRO A 205 19.19 79.79 11.20
N ILE A 206 19.71 79.90 12.42
CA ILE A 206 19.07 80.58 13.54
C ILE A 206 19.52 82.04 13.49
N ASP A 207 18.76 82.87 12.80
CA ASP A 207 18.91 84.32 12.81
C ASP A 207 17.75 85.00 13.54
N ASN A 208 17.94 86.25 13.96
CA ASN A 208 16.85 87.09 14.49
C ASN A 208 16.07 87.81 13.37
N SER A 209 16.31 87.47 12.09
CA SER A 209 15.64 88.12 10.97
C SER A 209 14.21 87.60 10.77
N ARG A 210 13.94 86.36 11.19
CA ARG A 210 12.64 85.69 11.09
C ARG A 210 11.98 85.54 12.45
N SER A 211 10.65 85.43 12.46
CA SER A 211 9.92 85.15 13.69
C SER A 211 10.24 83.75 14.21
N LYS A 212 10.36 83.60 15.53
CA LYS A 212 10.63 82.30 16.17
C LYS A 212 9.59 81.24 15.81
N VAL A 213 8.34 81.67 15.62
CA VAL A 213 7.22 80.80 15.21
C VAL A 213 7.43 80.27 13.80
N TYR A 214 7.85 81.12 12.86
CA TYR A 214 8.14 80.71 11.49
C TYR A 214 9.29 79.68 11.47
N THR A 215 10.37 79.94 12.20
CA THR A 215 11.51 79.03 12.27
C THR A 215 11.14 77.69 12.90
N ALA A 216 10.32 77.69 13.96
CA ALA A 216 9.84 76.45 14.59
C ALA A 216 8.97 75.63 13.62
N ASN A 217 8.04 76.26 12.91
CA ASN A 217 7.18 75.57 11.93
C ASN A 217 8.00 74.99 10.77
N LEU A 218 9.01 75.71 10.28
CA LEU A 218 9.93 75.24 9.24
C LEU A 218 10.76 74.03 9.71
N ILE A 219 11.26 74.06 10.94
CA ILE A 219 12.01 72.94 11.51
C ILE A 219 11.12 71.69 11.61
N TRP A 220 9.88 71.85 12.09
CA TRP A 220 8.94 70.74 12.20
C TRP A 220 8.46 70.21 10.85
N SER A 221 8.26 71.07 9.84
CA SER A 221 7.91 70.60 8.50
C SER A 221 9.05 69.76 7.91
N LEU A 222 10.29 70.23 7.99
CA LEU A 222 11.45 69.51 7.48
C LEU A 222 11.74 68.19 8.21
N ALA A 223 11.33 68.07 9.48
CA ALA A 223 11.50 66.85 10.27
C ALA A 223 10.36 65.83 10.10
N SER A 224 9.18 66.27 9.65
CA SER A 224 7.98 65.41 9.52
C SER A 224 7.67 64.99 8.09
N GLU A 225 8.10 65.79 7.12
CA GLU A 225 7.90 65.53 5.69
C GLU A 225 8.87 64.47 5.19
#